data_AF-A0A7X3RC35-F1
#
_entry.id   AF-A0A7X3RC35-F1
#
_cell.length_a   1.000
_cell.length_b   1.000
_cell.length_c   1.000
_cell.angle_alpha   90.00
_cell.angle_beta   90.00
_cell.angle_gamma   90.00
#
_symmetry.space_group_name_H-M   'P 1'
#
loop_
_entity.id
_entity.type
_entity.pdbx_description
1 polymer ?
#
loop_
_entity_poly.entity_id
_entity_poly.type
_entity_poly.pdbx_seq_one_letter_code
_entity_poly.pdbx_strand_id
1 'polypeptide(L)' 'MNGEGIVTEDIVRQYQEDGAVCIRRAFDPHWVSIVEAGVSRNLAEPSDYAGTLKAGEEDRGGFVDDYCNW' A
#
# COMPACT_ATOMS: atom_id res chain seq x y z
N MET A 1 10.01 8.59 -25.42
CA MET A 1 8.59 8.69 -25.06
C MET A 1 8.42 10.02 -24.36
N ASN A 2 7.53 10.88 -24.85
CA ASN A 2 7.37 12.24 -24.37
C ASN A 2 6.89 12.22 -22.91
N GLY A 3 7.58 12.97 -22.06
CA GLY A 3 7.42 12.97 -20.59
C GLY A 3 6.19 13.74 -20.11
N GLU A 4 5.00 13.34 -20.53
CA GLU A 4 3.80 13.66 -19.77
C GLU A 4 3.69 12.64 -18.62
N GLY A 5 3.72 13.14 -17.39
CA GLY A 5 3.51 12.30 -16.21
C GLY A 5 2.13 11.67 -16.25
N ILE A 6 1.97 10.50 -15.62
CA ILE A 6 0.68 9.79 -15.50
C ILE A 6 -0.39 10.58 -14.71
N VAL A 7 0.01 11.70 -14.10
CA VAL A 7 -0.85 12.62 -13.36
C VAL A 7 -1.17 13.81 -14.27
N THR A 8 -2.38 13.84 -14.81
CA THR A 8 -2.88 14.92 -15.67
C THR A 8 -3.62 15.97 -14.84
N GLU A 9 -3.84 17.16 -15.41
CA GLU A 9 -4.66 18.21 -14.79
C GLU A 9 -6.09 17.74 -14.49
N ASP A 10 -6.65 16.87 -15.33
CA ASP A 10 -7.96 16.25 -15.09
C ASP A 10 -7.96 15.34 -13.86
N ILE A 11 -6.89 14.56 -13.64
CA ILE A 11 -6.74 13.72 -12.43
C ILE A 11 -6.60 14.61 -11.19
N VAL A 12 -5.89 15.73 -11.29
CA VAL A 12 -5.78 16.71 -10.20
C VAL A 12 -7.13 17.32 -9.88
N ARG A 13 -7.91 17.73 -10.90
CA ARG A 13 -9.26 18.26 -10.71
C ARG A 13 -10.18 17.23 -10.05
N GLN A 14 -10.18 15.99 -10.54
CA GLN A 14 -10.97 14.90 -9.93
C GLN A 14 -10.59 14.68 -8.46
N TYR A 15 -9.30 14.67 -8.12
CA TYR A 15 -8.89 14.56 -6.73
C TYR A 15 -9.38 15.72 -5.87
N GLN A 16 -9.35 16.96 -6.39
CA GLN A 16 -9.84 18.14 -5.67
C GLN A 16 -11.37 18.09 -5.45
N GLU A 17 -12.13 17.57 -6.41
CA GLU A 17 -13.59 17.47 -6.33
C GLU A 17 -14.06 16.26 -5.51
N ASP A 18 -13.45 15.10 -5.72
CA ASP A 18 -13.89 13.80 -5.16
C ASP A 18 -13.14 13.42 -3.87
N GLY A 19 -12.02 14.09 -3.56
CA GLY A 19 -11.16 13.81 -2.41
C GLY A 19 -10.24 12.58 -2.57
N ALA A 20 -10.48 11.74 -3.58
CA ALA A 20 -9.64 10.60 -3.93
C ALA A 20 -9.74 10.25 -5.42
N VAL A 21 -8.66 9.75 -6.02
CA VAL A 21 -8.64 9.30 -7.42
C VAL A 21 -7.80 8.03 -7.56
N CYS A 22 -8.23 7.12 -8.44
CA CYS A 22 -7.51 5.88 -8.72
C CYS A 22 -6.55 6.05 -9.92
N ILE A 23 -5.25 6.11 -9.63
CA ILE A 23 -4.20 6.07 -10.65
C ILE A 23 -3.81 4.61 -10.89
N ARG A 24 -4.26 4.04 -12.00
CA ARG A 24 -3.98 2.64 -12.34
C ARG A 24 -2.57 2.49 -12.89
N ARG A 25 -1.89 1.41 -12.49
CA ARG A 25 -0.53 1.06 -12.95
C ARG A 25 0.49 2.16 -12.66
N ALA A 26 0.37 2.82 -11.51
CA ALA A 26 1.31 3.86 -11.08
C ALA A 26 2.73 3.32 -10.82
N PHE A 27 2.84 2.03 -10.51
CA PHE A 27 4.10 1.35 -10.24
C PHE A 27 4.38 0.28 -11.30
N ASP A 28 5.65 0.07 -11.60
CA ASP A 28 6.09 -1.08 -12.37
C ASP A 28 5.66 -2.38 -11.66
N PRO A 29 5.07 -3.36 -12.37
CA PRO A 29 4.68 -4.64 -11.77
C PRO A 29 5.80 -5.33 -10.99
N HIS A 30 7.06 -5.15 -11.39
CA HIS A 30 8.22 -5.69 -10.68
C HIS A 30 8.27 -5.25 -9.21
N TRP A 31 8.06 -3.95 -8.96
CA TRP A 31 8.08 -3.42 -7.59
C TRP A 31 6.88 -3.91 -6.77
N VAL A 32 5.72 -4.08 -7.40
CA VAL A 32 4.54 -4.64 -6.74
C VAL A 32 4.82 -6.07 -6.27
N SER A 33 5.44 -6.90 -7.11
CA SER A 33 5.82 -8.27 -6.74
C SER A 33 6.84 -8.33 -5.59
N ILE A 34 7.80 -7.41 -5.54
CA ILE A 34 8.76 -7.33 -4.42
C ILE A 34 8.03 -7.04 -3.12
N VAL A 35 7.13 -6.04 -3.11
CA VAL A 35 6.37 -5.66 -1.91
C VAL A 35 5.44 -6.80 -1.46
N GLU A 36 4.77 -7.48 -2.39
CA GLU A 36 3.90 -8.62 -2.08
C GLU A 36 4.67 -9.75 -1.38
N ALA A 37 5.87 -10.07 -1.87
CA ALA A 37 6.73 -11.08 -1.23
C ALA A 37 7.21 -10.63 0.16
N GLY A 38 7.62 -9.38 0.31
CA GLY A 38 8.04 -8.80 1.59
C GLY A 38 6.93 -8.80 2.64
N VAL A 39 5.73 -8.32 2.27
CA VAL A 39 4.55 -8.36 3.16
C VAL A 39 4.20 -9.79 3.56
N SER A 40 4.21 -10.73 2.61
CA SER A 40 3.94 -12.13 2.90
C SER A 40 4.93 -12.72 3.91
N ARG A 41 6.21 -12.38 3.78
CA ARG A 41 7.25 -12.78 4.73
C ARG A 41 7.03 -12.17 6.11
N ASN A 42 6.80 -10.86 6.20
CA ASN A 42 6.60 -10.16 7.48
C ASN A 42 5.38 -10.70 8.23
N LEU A 43 4.32 -11.11 7.52
CA LEU A 43 3.15 -11.74 8.13
C LEU A 43 3.44 -13.18 8.60
N ALA A 44 4.28 -13.93 7.89
CA ALA A 44 4.64 -15.31 8.24
C ALA A 44 5.72 -15.40 9.33
N GLU A 45 6.63 -14.43 9.36
CA GLU A 45 7.76 -14.32 10.27
C GLU A 45 7.80 -12.91 10.89
N PRO A 46 6.85 -12.57 11.79
CA PRO A 46 6.82 -11.26 12.41
C PRO A 46 8.08 -10.99 13.23
N SER A 47 8.60 -9.77 13.16
CA SER A 47 9.77 -9.37 13.92
C SER A 47 9.43 -9.12 15.40
N ASP A 48 10.46 -8.88 16.22
CA ASP A 48 10.31 -8.46 17.61
C ASP A 48 9.57 -7.10 17.75
N TYR A 49 9.45 -6.35 16.66
CA TYR A 49 8.74 -5.07 16.60
C TYR A 49 7.34 -5.18 15.98
N ALA A 50 6.87 -6.38 15.66
CA ALA A 50 5.55 -6.56 15.06
C ALA A 50 4.43 -6.19 16.04
N GLY A 51 3.51 -5.35 15.57
CA GLY A 51 2.30 -4.92 16.24
C GLY A 51 1.05 -5.44 15.52
N THR A 52 0.01 -5.75 16.29
CA THR A 52 -1.32 -6.00 15.72
C THR A 52 -2.37 -5.29 16.55
N LEU A 53 -3.09 -4.38 15.92
CA LEU A 53 -4.21 -3.64 16.50
C LEU A 53 -5.52 -4.29 16.04
N LYS A 54 -6.28 -4.85 16.99
CA LYS A 54 -7.60 -5.44 16.78
C LYS A 54 -8.61 -4.79 17.73
N ALA A 55 -9.85 -4.64 17.28
CA ALA A 55 -10.93 -4.15 18.15
C ALA A 55 -11.38 -5.20 19.19
N GLY A 56 -10.99 -6.47 19.01
CA GLY A 56 -11.22 -7.59 19.92
C GLY A 56 -10.69 -8.91 19.34
N GLU A 57 -10.74 -9.99 20.11
CA GLU A 57 -10.21 -11.30 19.71
C GLU A 57 -10.90 -11.88 18.46
N GLU A 58 -12.19 -11.60 18.29
CA GLU A 58 -13.01 -12.05 17.15
C GLU A 58 -12.79 -11.22 15.87
N ASP A 59 -12.06 -10.11 15.97
CA ASP A 59 -11.86 -9.17 14.88
C ASP A 59 -10.90 -9.74 13.82
N ARG A 60 -11.47 -10.07 12.66
CA ARG A 60 -10.74 -10.55 11.49
C ARG A 60 -10.11 -9.42 10.66
N GLY A 61 -10.43 -8.16 10.97
CA GLY A 61 -10.01 -6.96 10.24
C GLY A 61 -9.01 -6.09 11.00
N GLY A 62 -8.01 -6.70 11.64
CA GLY A 62 -6.97 -5.98 12.39
C GLY A 62 -5.96 -5.26 11.50
N PHE A 63 -5.35 -4.21 12.04
CA PHE A 63 -4.20 -3.54 11.45
C PHE A 63 -2.93 -4.21 11.94
N VAL A 64 -2.04 -4.58 11.02
CA VAL A 64 -0.72 -5.14 11.33
C VAL A 64 0.32 -4.13 10.91
N ASP A 65 1.25 -3.86 11.81
CA ASP A 65 2.49 -3.15 11.50
C ASP A 65 3.68 -4.00 11.93
N ASP A 66 4.77 -3.85 11.21
CA ASP A 66 6.04 -4.42 11.61
C ASP A 66 7.12 -3.48 11.05
N TYR A 67 7.97 -2.97 11.93
CA TYR A 67 8.82 -1.81 11.66
C TYR A 67 10.29 -2.22 11.51
N CYS A 68 11.04 -1.50 10.66
CA CYS A 68 12.46 -1.76 10.40
C CYS A 68 12.79 -3.18 9.88
N ASN A 69 11.87 -3.84 9.18
CA ASN A 69 12.04 -5.19 8.65
C ASN A 69 11.84 -5.26 7.12
N TRP A 70 12.70 -6.02 6.44
CA TRP A 70 12.69 -6.26 4.99
C TRP A 70 13.26 -7.66 4.68
#